data_AF-A0A4R2LLK8-F1
#
_entry.id   AF-A0A4R2LLK8-F1
#
_cell.length_a   1.000
_cell.length_b   1.000
_cell.length_c   1.000
_cell.angle_alpha   90.00
_cell.angle_beta   90.00
_cell.angle_gamma   90.00
#
_symmetry.space_group_name_H-M   'P 1'
#
loop_
_entity.id
_entity.type
_entity.pdbx_description
1 polymer ?
#
loop_
_entity_poly.entity_id
_entity_poly.type
_entity_poly.pdbx_seq_one_letter_code
_entity_poly.pdbx_strand_id
1 'polypeptide(L)'
;MDWTDNDLSRSRFQAGEMMKLDYSDLISPFSFYVERIGHVKTPTLRDIWNPRTTWQGYQMYLGLLLMTPQACGQENNISMFDLIRSDIRLQTSYAAMFDFFLEENILWDENNRLFFTYKEKDKDNQIIPVGMICAENFSELCDIILQKCGIARKDYDVDASKIKNKRALEILTKIRQGRQQASGKSKHDKDMDLPNLVTAVAVKSNSINFTNIWDLTIYQFYEQFKKEQVGIYFDIQKMSVAAYGNTKNTFKGNEWYKNEN
;
A
#
# COMPACT_ATOMS: atom_id res chain seq x y z
N MET A 1 16.43 30.80 -22.06
CA MET A 1 15.98 29.39 -21.91
C MET A 1 14.52 29.50 -21.52
N ASP A 2 13.68 29.45 -22.55
CA ASP A 2 12.25 29.73 -22.44
C ASP A 2 11.58 28.66 -21.60
N TRP A 3 10.94 29.11 -20.52
CA TRP A 3 9.93 28.37 -19.80
C TRP A 3 8.62 28.57 -20.56
N THR A 4 8.37 27.72 -21.55
CA THR A 4 7.04 27.65 -22.15
C THR A 4 6.17 26.67 -21.37
N ASP A 5 5.16 27.25 -20.72
CA ASP A 5 3.90 26.62 -20.29
C ASP A 5 3.47 25.50 -21.24
N ASN A 6 3.58 24.23 -20.82
CA ASN A 6 2.78 23.14 -21.38
C ASN A 6 2.85 21.80 -20.62
N ASP A 7 2.73 21.79 -19.29
CA ASP A 7 2.59 20.52 -18.54
C ASP A 7 1.36 20.46 -17.62
N LEU A 8 0.33 21.25 -17.96
CA LEU A 8 -1.02 21.14 -17.39
C LEU A 8 -1.92 20.32 -18.33
N SER A 9 -1.62 19.03 -18.50
CA SER A 9 -2.60 18.07 -19.03
C SER A 9 -2.23 16.61 -18.74
N ARG A 10 -1.97 16.26 -17.47
CA ARG A 10 -2.00 14.85 -17.04
C ARG A 10 -3.43 14.40 -16.72
N SER A 11 -4.29 14.38 -17.74
CA SER A 11 -5.52 13.60 -17.72
C SER A 11 -5.55 12.69 -18.95
N ARG A 12 -4.85 11.57 -18.88
CA ARG A 12 -5.02 10.45 -19.81
C ARG A 12 -4.93 9.15 -19.05
N PHE A 13 -6.06 8.67 -18.54
CA PHE A 13 -6.17 7.29 -18.10
C PHE A 13 -7.33 6.63 -18.84
N GLN A 14 -7.00 5.54 -19.54
CA GLN A 14 -7.97 4.66 -20.17
C GLN A 14 -8.61 3.80 -19.07
N ALA A 15 -9.90 3.48 -19.23
CA ALA A 15 -10.65 2.67 -18.28
C ALA A 15 -9.96 1.31 -17.99
N GLY A 16 -9.40 1.18 -16.80
CA GLY A 16 -8.82 -0.04 -16.26
C GLY A 16 -7.28 -0.10 -16.16
N GLU A 17 -6.55 1.01 -16.33
CA GLU A 17 -5.20 1.13 -15.77
C GLU A 17 -5.30 1.75 -14.38
N MET A 18 -4.79 1.03 -13.37
CA MET A 18 -4.75 1.51 -12.00
C MET A 18 -3.61 2.49 -11.78
N MET A 19 -3.86 3.47 -10.91
CA MET A 19 -2.84 4.44 -10.52
C MET A 19 -1.71 3.76 -9.73
N LYS A 20 -0.52 3.69 -10.33
CA LYS A 20 0.71 3.34 -9.62
C LYS A 20 1.35 4.63 -9.14
N LEU A 21 1.58 4.74 -7.83
CA LEU A 21 2.26 5.90 -7.25
C LEU A 21 3.75 5.87 -7.61
N ASP A 22 4.31 7.05 -7.86
CA ASP A 22 5.74 7.18 -8.08
C ASP A 22 6.50 6.93 -6.77
N TYR A 23 7.73 6.44 -6.88
CA TYR A 23 8.56 6.18 -5.71
C TYR A 23 8.74 7.43 -4.81
N SER A 24 8.80 8.62 -5.42
CA SER A 24 8.86 9.89 -4.70
C SER A 24 7.63 10.12 -3.82
N ASP A 25 6.46 9.72 -4.29
CA ASP A 25 5.21 9.86 -3.53
C ASP A 25 5.16 8.83 -2.40
N LEU A 26 5.68 7.63 -2.63
CA LEU A 26 5.69 6.56 -1.64
C LEU A 26 6.68 6.82 -0.49
N ILE A 27 7.89 7.28 -0.81
CA ILE A 27 8.92 7.55 0.19
C ILE A 27 8.67 8.85 0.96
N SER A 28 7.86 9.76 0.41
CA SER A 28 7.49 11.02 1.06
C SER A 28 6.73 10.79 2.36
N PRO A 29 7.05 11.51 3.45
CA PRO A 29 6.29 11.44 4.69
C PRO A 29 4.94 12.16 4.60
N PHE A 30 4.70 12.95 3.54
CA PHE A 30 3.50 13.74 3.40
C PHE A 30 2.34 12.94 2.80
N SER A 31 1.13 13.41 3.10
CA SER A 31 -0.10 12.85 2.56
C SER A 31 -0.19 13.07 1.05
N PHE A 32 -0.82 12.11 0.38
CA PHE A 32 -1.02 12.13 -1.07
C PHE A 32 -2.44 12.57 -1.42
N TYR A 33 -2.57 13.62 -2.23
CA TYR A 33 -3.88 14.11 -2.64
C TYR A 33 -4.49 13.22 -3.72
N VAL A 34 -5.71 12.74 -3.47
CA VAL A 34 -6.53 11.97 -4.40
C VAL A 34 -7.73 12.82 -4.79
N GLU A 35 -7.87 13.09 -6.09
CA GLU A 35 -8.92 13.94 -6.62
C GLU A 35 -10.31 13.46 -6.17
N ARG A 36 -11.15 14.38 -5.69
CA ARG A 36 -12.53 14.12 -5.25
C ARG A 36 -12.67 13.19 -4.03
N ILE A 37 -11.57 12.87 -3.35
CA ILE A 37 -11.58 12.10 -2.10
C ILE A 37 -10.95 12.90 -0.97
N GLY A 38 -9.74 13.40 -1.14
CA GLY A 38 -8.99 14.06 -0.07
C GLY A 38 -7.53 13.62 -0.01
N HIS A 39 -6.94 13.64 1.17
CA HIS A 39 -5.53 13.37 1.39
C HIS A 39 -5.34 12.03 2.10
N VAL A 40 -4.66 11.11 1.43
CA VAL A 40 -4.26 9.81 1.98
C VAL A 40 -3.00 9.99 2.80
N LYS A 41 -3.09 9.75 4.11
CA LYS A 41 -1.97 9.75 5.05
C LYS A 41 -0.97 8.64 4.73
N THR A 42 0.27 8.88 5.10
CA THR A 42 1.30 7.83 5.15
C THR A 42 1.56 7.49 6.62
N PRO A 43 0.91 6.45 7.19
CA PRO A 43 0.94 6.21 8.63
C PRO A 43 2.37 5.90 9.10
N THR A 44 2.73 6.49 10.24
CA THR A 44 3.98 6.18 10.94
C THR A 44 3.84 4.94 11.80
N LEU A 45 4.98 4.35 12.19
CA LEU A 45 4.98 3.29 13.20
C LEU A 45 4.36 3.77 14.52
N ARG A 46 4.53 5.05 14.87
CA ARG A 46 3.88 5.67 16.02
C ARG A 46 2.35 5.67 15.90
N ASP A 47 1.82 5.96 14.71
CA ASP A 47 0.37 5.95 14.47
C ASP A 47 -0.20 4.53 14.61
N ILE A 48 0.51 3.54 14.07
CA ILE A 48 0.12 2.12 14.14
C ILE A 48 0.09 1.62 15.58
N TRP A 49 1.09 1.98 16.40
CA TRP A 49 1.16 1.58 17.81
C TRP A 49 0.43 2.52 18.78
N ASN A 50 -0.27 3.53 18.27
CA ASN A 50 -1.07 4.42 19.10
C ASN A 50 -2.14 3.61 19.87
N PRO A 51 -2.33 3.83 21.18
CA PRO A 51 -3.35 3.11 21.96
C PRO A 51 -4.78 3.18 21.41
N ARG A 52 -5.10 4.19 20.59
CA ARG A 52 -6.40 4.31 19.92
C ARG A 52 -6.55 3.35 18.75
N THR A 53 -5.47 3.05 18.03
CA THR A 53 -5.47 2.16 16.87
C THR A 53 -5.04 0.76 17.26
N THR A 54 -3.92 0.63 17.97
CA THR A 54 -3.20 -0.60 18.30
C THR A 54 -2.69 -1.38 17.08
N TRP A 55 -1.67 -2.21 17.28
CA TRP A 55 -1.16 -3.10 16.23
C TRP A 55 -2.27 -3.99 15.66
N GLN A 56 -3.12 -4.55 16.52
CA GLN A 56 -4.22 -5.42 16.11
C GLN A 56 -5.28 -4.66 15.30
N GLY A 57 -5.60 -3.41 15.66
CA GLY A 57 -6.52 -2.59 14.90
C GLY A 57 -5.97 -2.24 13.52
N TYR A 58 -4.69 -1.92 13.41
CA TYR A 58 -4.04 -1.73 12.11
C TYR A 58 -4.07 -3.00 11.25
N GLN A 59 -3.81 -4.18 11.84
CA GLN A 59 -3.94 -5.46 11.11
C GLN A 59 -5.37 -5.69 10.61
N MET A 60 -6.39 -5.33 11.39
CA MET A 60 -7.79 -5.39 10.97
C MET A 60 -8.04 -4.43 9.79
N TYR A 61 -7.52 -3.21 9.84
CA TYR A 61 -7.63 -2.24 8.75
C TYR A 61 -6.99 -2.73 7.45
N LEU A 62 -5.78 -3.31 7.52
CA LEU A 62 -5.17 -3.97 6.37
C LEU A 62 -6.03 -5.14 5.86
N GLY A 63 -6.63 -5.90 6.76
CA GLY A 63 -7.57 -6.97 6.43
C GLY A 63 -8.80 -6.47 5.67
N LEU A 64 -9.35 -5.31 6.05
CA LEU A 64 -10.46 -4.66 5.34
C LEU A 64 -10.03 -4.20 3.94
N LEU A 65 -8.86 -3.56 3.81
CA LEU A 65 -8.32 -3.14 2.52
C LEU A 65 -8.07 -4.32 1.56
N LEU A 66 -7.75 -5.50 2.09
CA LEU A 66 -7.52 -6.73 1.31
C LEU A 66 -8.78 -7.62 1.23
N MET A 67 -9.90 -7.18 1.79
CA MET A 67 -11.12 -7.99 1.85
C MET A 67 -11.74 -8.12 0.46
N THR A 68 -12.10 -9.34 0.10
CA THR A 68 -12.80 -9.66 -1.14
C THR A 68 -14.21 -10.17 -0.86
N PRO A 69 -15.17 -10.00 -1.78
CA PRO A 69 -16.52 -10.55 -1.63
C PRO A 69 -16.53 -12.06 -1.34
N GLN A 70 -15.59 -12.80 -1.92
CA GLN A 70 -15.44 -14.25 -1.73
C GLN A 70 -15.03 -14.60 -0.30
N ALA A 71 -14.18 -13.77 0.33
CA ALA A 71 -13.82 -13.94 1.74
C ALA A 71 -15.03 -13.78 2.68
N CYS A 72 -16.06 -13.06 2.24
CA CYS A 72 -17.36 -12.93 2.93
C CYS A 72 -18.38 -14.02 2.56
N GLY A 73 -17.99 -15.02 1.75
CA GLY A 73 -18.87 -16.11 1.32
C GLY A 73 -19.88 -15.72 0.23
N GLN A 74 -19.62 -14.64 -0.51
CA GLN A 74 -20.51 -14.13 -1.55
C GLN A 74 -20.05 -14.52 -2.96
N GLU A 75 -20.99 -14.58 -3.90
CA GLU A 75 -20.72 -14.92 -5.31
C GLU A 75 -19.95 -13.80 -6.05
N ASN A 76 -19.26 -14.19 -7.14
CA ASN A 76 -18.34 -13.32 -7.90
C ASN A 76 -18.97 -12.07 -8.54
N ASN A 77 -20.30 -11.93 -8.54
CA ASN A 77 -20.98 -10.79 -9.18
C ASN A 77 -21.27 -9.61 -8.26
N ILE A 78 -21.00 -9.71 -6.95
CA ILE A 78 -21.26 -8.64 -5.99
C ILE A 78 -19.95 -7.90 -5.70
N SER A 79 -19.93 -6.57 -5.84
CA SER A 79 -18.76 -5.78 -5.48
C SER A 79 -18.61 -5.66 -3.96
N MET A 80 -17.38 -5.45 -3.47
CA MET A 80 -17.18 -5.24 -2.03
C MET A 80 -17.94 -4.00 -1.53
N PHE A 81 -18.09 -2.98 -2.37
CA PHE A 81 -18.86 -1.78 -2.01
C PHE A 81 -20.36 -2.06 -1.87
N ASP A 82 -20.92 -2.97 -2.64
CA ASP A 82 -22.33 -3.37 -2.50
C ASP A 82 -22.57 -4.15 -1.20
N LEU A 83 -21.57 -4.91 -0.73
CA LEU A 83 -21.60 -5.54 0.60
C LEU A 83 -21.55 -4.49 1.71
N ILE A 84 -20.66 -3.48 1.59
CA ILE A 84 -20.59 -2.37 2.53
C ILE A 84 -21.94 -1.64 2.59
N ARG A 85 -22.55 -1.33 1.45
CA ARG A 85 -23.88 -0.70 1.39
C ARG A 85 -24.94 -1.48 2.17
N SER A 86 -24.79 -2.80 2.29
CA SER A 86 -25.81 -3.70 2.84
C SER A 86 -25.59 -4.09 4.30
N ASP A 87 -24.39 -3.89 4.88
CA ASP A 87 -24.08 -4.22 6.28
C ASP A 87 -23.53 -3.00 7.04
N ILE A 88 -24.31 -2.53 8.03
CA ILE A 88 -23.96 -1.41 8.92
C ILE A 88 -22.65 -1.62 9.69
N ARG A 89 -22.29 -2.88 9.99
CA ARG A 89 -21.03 -3.19 10.67
C ARG A 89 -19.85 -2.99 9.74
N LEU A 90 -20.01 -3.32 8.46
CA LEU A 90 -18.99 -3.02 7.45
C LEU A 90 -18.88 -1.52 7.25
N GLN A 91 -19.98 -0.77 7.16
CA GLN A 91 -19.95 0.69 7.06
C GLN A 91 -19.16 1.32 8.21
N THR A 92 -19.45 0.89 9.44
CA THR A 92 -18.74 1.37 10.64
C THR A 92 -17.25 1.01 10.60
N SER A 93 -16.92 -0.22 10.21
CA SER A 93 -15.53 -0.70 10.14
C SER A 93 -14.72 0.03 9.06
N TYR A 94 -15.31 0.26 7.89
CA TYR A 94 -14.69 1.00 6.80
C TYR A 94 -14.57 2.50 7.10
N ALA A 95 -15.56 3.11 7.77
CA ALA A 95 -15.45 4.50 8.24
C ALA A 95 -14.27 4.66 9.20
N ALA A 96 -14.13 3.78 10.20
CA ALA A 96 -13.00 3.79 11.12
C ALA A 96 -11.65 3.53 10.43
N MET A 97 -11.62 2.61 9.47
CA MET A 97 -10.43 2.34 8.66
C MET A 97 -10.02 3.57 7.85
N PHE A 98 -10.96 4.20 7.14
CA PHE A 98 -10.64 5.37 6.33
C PHE A 98 -10.26 6.57 7.22
N ASP A 99 -10.85 6.74 8.41
CA ASP A 99 -10.50 7.82 9.35
C ASP A 99 -9.03 7.73 9.78
N PHE A 100 -8.52 6.51 9.92
CA PHE A 100 -7.11 6.25 10.16
C PHE A 100 -6.22 6.66 8.97
N PHE A 101 -6.64 6.37 7.74
CA PHE A 101 -5.83 6.57 6.53
C PHE A 101 -6.04 7.90 5.80
N LEU A 102 -7.09 8.67 6.11
CA LEU A 102 -7.37 9.96 5.48
C LEU A 102 -7.18 11.12 6.46
N GLU A 103 -6.74 12.28 5.98
CA GLU A 103 -6.72 13.51 6.80
C GLU A 103 -8.11 14.07 7.06
N GLU A 104 -9.02 13.87 6.14
CA GLU A 104 -10.41 14.29 6.24
C GLU A 104 -11.20 13.37 7.18
N ASN A 105 -12.19 13.98 7.86
CA ASN A 105 -13.19 13.26 8.63
C ASN A 105 -14.16 12.54 7.69
N ILE A 106 -14.77 11.47 8.19
CA ILE A 106 -15.54 10.54 7.36
C ILE A 106 -16.90 10.26 7.99
N LEU A 107 -17.92 10.33 7.15
CA LEU A 107 -19.29 9.99 7.51
C LEU A 107 -19.88 9.06 6.46
N TRP A 108 -20.65 8.07 6.89
CA TRP A 108 -21.51 7.33 6.00
C TRP A 108 -22.79 8.14 5.75
N ASP A 109 -23.12 8.37 4.48
CA ASP A 109 -24.36 9.03 4.07
C ASP A 109 -25.40 7.97 3.72
N GLU A 110 -26.39 7.80 4.59
CA GLU A 110 -27.47 6.83 4.41
C GLU A 110 -28.36 7.11 3.20
N ASN A 111 -28.52 8.38 2.80
CA ASN A 111 -29.39 8.74 1.68
C ASN A 111 -28.76 8.33 0.35
N ASN A 112 -27.47 8.61 0.20
CA ASN A 112 -26.71 8.35 -1.03
C ASN A 112 -25.96 7.00 -1.00
N ARG A 113 -25.92 6.33 0.14
CA ARG A 113 -25.23 5.04 0.39
C ARG A 113 -23.78 5.05 -0.08
N LEU A 114 -23.04 6.06 0.40
CA LEU A 114 -21.63 6.33 0.12
C LEU A 114 -20.92 6.93 1.35
N PHE A 115 -19.60 7.01 1.33
CA PHE A 115 -18.87 7.77 2.36
C PHE A 115 -18.60 9.19 1.89
N PHE A 116 -18.79 10.15 2.77
CA PHE A 116 -18.53 11.56 2.55
C PHE A 116 -17.30 11.99 3.34
N THR A 117 -16.38 12.71 2.69
CA THR A 117 -15.15 13.22 3.31
C THR A 117 -15.23 14.73 3.47
N TYR A 118 -14.82 15.23 4.63
CA TYR A 118 -14.94 16.65 4.98
C TYR A 118 -13.89 17.12 5.99
N LYS A 119 -13.77 18.44 6.13
CA LYS A 119 -13.01 19.09 7.21
C LYS A 119 -13.92 19.93 8.07
N GLU A 120 -13.67 19.95 9.37
CA GLU A 120 -14.34 20.88 10.28
C GLU A 120 -13.63 22.23 10.28
N LYS A 121 -14.40 23.32 10.34
CA LYS A 121 -13.86 24.68 10.46
C LYS A 121 -13.89 25.12 11.92
N ASP A 122 -12.73 25.52 12.45
CA ASP A 122 -12.46 25.85 13.86
C ASP A 122 -13.46 26.81 14.56
N LYS A 123 -14.14 27.69 13.82
CA LYS A 123 -14.88 28.80 14.43
C LYS A 123 -16.37 28.58 14.60
N ASP A 124 -16.98 27.64 13.86
CA ASP A 124 -18.44 27.47 13.83
C ASP A 124 -18.91 26.01 13.61
N ASN A 125 -18.01 25.00 13.72
CA ASN A 125 -18.28 23.61 13.31
C ASN A 125 -18.88 23.49 11.89
N GLN A 126 -18.60 24.46 11.01
CA GLN A 126 -19.03 24.37 9.62
C GLN A 126 -18.25 23.26 8.92
N ILE A 127 -19.00 22.31 8.36
CA ILE A 127 -18.49 21.20 7.57
C ILE A 127 -18.11 21.72 6.19
N ILE A 128 -16.84 21.55 5.80
CA ILE A 128 -16.35 21.86 4.47
C ILE A 128 -16.29 20.56 3.67
N PRO A 129 -17.15 20.37 2.63
CA PRO A 129 -17.09 19.21 1.77
C PRO A 129 -15.73 19.12 1.07
N VAL A 130 -15.11 17.95 1.10
CA VAL A 130 -13.87 17.68 0.35
C VAL A 130 -14.13 16.70 -0.79
N GLY A 131 -14.85 15.61 -0.51
CA GLY A 131 -15.00 14.53 -1.48
C GLY A 131 -15.99 13.44 -1.07
N MET A 132 -16.00 12.36 -1.85
CA MET A 132 -16.88 11.21 -1.68
C MET A 132 -16.18 9.91 -2.08
N ILE A 133 -16.43 8.84 -1.33
CA ILE A 133 -15.98 7.48 -1.65
C ILE A 133 -17.21 6.66 -2.04
N CYS A 134 -17.22 6.21 -3.29
CA CYS A 134 -18.30 5.48 -3.93
C CYS A 134 -17.77 4.21 -4.60
N ALA A 135 -18.67 3.41 -5.17
CA ALA A 135 -18.30 2.17 -5.85
C ALA A 135 -17.28 2.37 -6.97
N GLU A 136 -17.30 3.52 -7.65
CA GLU A 136 -16.40 3.81 -8.77
C GLU A 136 -14.94 4.01 -8.33
N ASN A 137 -14.70 4.69 -7.20
CA ASN A 137 -13.34 5.06 -6.74
C ASN A 137 -12.82 4.22 -5.58
N PHE A 138 -13.67 3.40 -4.94
CA PHE A 138 -13.32 2.59 -3.78
C PHE A 138 -12.12 1.66 -4.01
N SER A 139 -12.11 0.93 -5.14
CA SER A 139 -11.04 -0.03 -5.43
C SER A 139 -9.68 0.66 -5.58
N GLU A 140 -9.66 1.79 -6.27
CA GLU A 140 -8.48 2.61 -6.50
C GLU A 140 -7.97 3.23 -5.20
N LEU A 141 -8.86 3.82 -4.39
CA LEU A 141 -8.49 4.36 -3.08
C LEU A 141 -7.84 3.30 -2.18
N CYS A 142 -8.45 2.12 -2.08
CA CYS A 142 -7.88 1.04 -1.28
C CYS A 142 -6.50 0.61 -1.78
N ASP A 143 -6.26 0.63 -3.09
CA ASP A 143 -4.94 0.33 -3.65
C ASP A 143 -3.91 1.42 -3.36
N ILE A 144 -4.28 2.70 -3.50
CA ILE A 144 -3.43 3.85 -3.12
C ILE A 144 -3.00 3.74 -1.64
N ILE A 145 -3.93 3.43 -0.74
CA ILE A 145 -3.64 3.23 0.68
C ILE A 145 -2.67 2.07 0.89
N LEU A 146 -2.87 0.94 0.22
CA LEU A 146 -1.99 -0.23 0.34
C LEU A 146 -0.60 0.05 -0.21
N GLN A 147 -0.48 0.75 -1.34
CA GLN A 147 0.80 1.20 -1.89
C GLN A 147 1.54 2.08 -0.88
N LYS A 148 0.85 3.06 -0.26
CA LYS A 148 1.39 3.89 0.84
C LYS A 148 1.78 3.08 2.09
N CYS A 149 1.22 1.88 2.26
CA CYS A 149 1.61 0.94 3.32
C CYS A 149 2.79 0.02 2.92
N GLY A 150 3.30 0.11 1.69
CA GLY A 150 4.32 -0.80 1.16
C GLY A 150 3.79 -2.20 0.81
N ILE A 151 2.47 -2.34 0.66
CA ILE A 151 1.81 -3.61 0.39
C ILE A 151 1.32 -3.63 -1.05
N ALA A 152 1.82 -4.57 -1.84
CA ALA A 152 1.29 -4.83 -3.17
C ALA A 152 0.02 -5.68 -3.07
N ARG A 153 -1.09 -5.23 -3.64
CA ARG A 153 -2.26 -6.08 -3.87
C ARG A 153 -1.89 -7.22 -4.82
N LYS A 154 -2.17 -8.45 -4.39
CA LYS A 154 -1.91 -9.66 -5.18
C LYS A 154 -3.08 -10.03 -6.11
N ASP A 155 -4.23 -9.37 -5.91
CA ASP A 155 -5.53 -9.78 -6.48
C ASP A 155 -5.81 -9.19 -7.87
N TYR A 156 -4.88 -8.40 -8.42
CA TYR A 156 -5.00 -7.94 -9.80
C TYR A 156 -4.52 -9.02 -10.76
N ASP A 157 -5.45 -9.92 -10.97
CA ASP A 157 -5.61 -10.63 -12.22
C ASP A 157 -5.71 -9.59 -13.35
N VAL A 158 -4.63 -9.39 -14.08
CA VAL A 158 -4.67 -8.72 -15.40
C VAL A 158 -5.86 -9.33 -16.15
N ASP A 159 -6.82 -8.49 -16.52
CA ASP A 159 -8.08 -8.94 -17.11
C ASP A 159 -7.78 -9.73 -18.39
N ALA A 160 -8.01 -11.03 -18.32
CA ALA A 160 -7.72 -11.98 -19.39
C ALA A 160 -8.44 -11.58 -20.69
N SER A 161 -9.57 -10.88 -20.57
CA SER A 161 -10.36 -10.40 -21.71
C SER A 161 -9.67 -9.29 -22.53
N LYS A 162 -8.71 -8.57 -21.93
CA LYS A 162 -7.94 -7.50 -22.61
C LYS A 162 -6.68 -8.02 -23.32
N ILE A 163 -6.30 -9.27 -23.11
CA ILE A 163 -5.07 -9.85 -23.65
C ILE A 163 -5.36 -10.54 -24.98
N LYS A 164 -5.00 -9.86 -26.07
CA LYS A 164 -5.18 -10.37 -27.44
C LYS A 164 -4.20 -11.51 -27.80
N ASN A 165 -3.13 -11.70 -27.02
CA ASN A 165 -2.08 -12.69 -27.31
C ASN A 165 -2.28 -13.98 -26.50
N LYS A 166 -2.55 -15.09 -27.20
CA LYS A 166 -2.77 -16.43 -26.64
C LYS A 166 -1.63 -16.91 -25.72
N ARG A 167 -0.38 -16.57 -26.02
CA ARG A 167 0.79 -16.96 -25.22
C ARG A 167 0.87 -16.15 -23.91
N ALA A 168 0.48 -14.88 -23.95
CA ALA A 168 0.41 -14.03 -22.75
C ALA A 168 -0.73 -14.48 -21.83
N LEU A 169 -1.88 -14.88 -22.40
CA LEU A 169 -2.98 -15.53 -21.68
C LEU A 169 -2.54 -16.82 -20.98
N GLU A 170 -1.81 -17.70 -21.68
CA GLU A 170 -1.30 -18.96 -21.11
C GLU A 170 -0.26 -18.75 -19.99
N ILE A 171 0.59 -17.73 -20.10
CA ILE A 171 1.53 -17.37 -19.04
C ILE A 171 0.77 -16.88 -17.81
N LEU A 172 -0.23 -16.04 -18.02
CA LEU A 172 -1.03 -15.45 -16.96
C LEU A 172 -1.90 -16.48 -16.24
N THR A 173 -2.53 -17.41 -16.97
CA THR A 173 -3.27 -18.52 -16.35
C THR A 173 -2.34 -19.44 -15.54
N LYS A 174 -1.12 -19.70 -16.01
CA LYS A 174 -0.11 -20.43 -15.23
C LYS A 174 0.33 -19.68 -13.98
N ILE A 175 0.50 -18.36 -14.05
CA ILE A 175 0.81 -17.52 -12.89
C ILE A 175 -0.34 -17.55 -11.88
N ARG A 176 -1.60 -17.45 -12.33
CA ARG A 176 -2.79 -17.58 -11.48
C ARG A 176 -2.85 -18.93 -10.78
N GLN A 177 -2.67 -20.02 -11.54
CA GLN A 177 -2.65 -21.38 -11.00
C GLN A 177 -1.52 -21.60 -10.00
N GLY A 178 -0.32 -21.08 -10.28
CA GLY A 178 0.82 -21.13 -9.36
C GLY A 178 0.56 -20.34 -8.07
N ARG A 179 -0.08 -19.17 -8.17
CA ARG A 179 -0.47 -18.34 -7.00
C ARG A 179 -1.54 -19.00 -6.14
N GLN A 180 -2.56 -19.60 -6.76
CA GLN A 180 -3.61 -20.35 -6.06
C GLN A 180 -3.07 -21.61 -5.38
N GLN A 181 -2.05 -22.26 -5.96
CA GLN A 181 -1.37 -23.40 -5.35
C GLN A 181 -0.41 -22.99 -4.21
N ALA A 182 0.13 -21.77 -4.26
CA ALA A 182 1.03 -21.22 -3.24
C ALA A 182 0.27 -20.63 -2.04
N SER A 183 -0.92 -20.04 -2.24
CA SER A 183 -1.73 -19.44 -1.17
C SER A 183 -2.21 -20.46 -0.13
N GLY A 184 -2.37 -21.74 -0.51
CA GLY A 184 -2.72 -22.82 0.42
C GLY A 184 -1.56 -23.38 1.24
N LYS A 185 -0.30 -22.92 1.05
CA LYS A 185 0.90 -23.57 1.63
C LYS A 185 1.95 -22.63 2.24
N SER A 186 1.77 -21.31 2.24
CA SER A 186 2.74 -20.45 2.93
C SER A 186 2.54 -20.53 4.44
N LYS A 187 3.41 -21.26 5.13
CA LYS A 187 3.52 -21.18 6.60
C LYS A 187 3.83 -19.73 6.94
N HIS A 188 2.97 -19.08 7.71
CA HIS A 188 3.19 -17.70 8.15
C HIS A 188 4.51 -17.63 8.91
N ASP A 189 5.48 -16.94 8.34
CA ASP A 189 6.79 -16.76 8.95
C ASP A 189 6.69 -15.64 9.99
N LYS A 190 6.68 -16.02 11.27
CA LYS A 190 6.61 -15.06 12.38
C LYS A 190 7.81 -14.11 12.38
N ASP A 191 8.94 -14.52 11.82
CA ASP A 191 10.15 -13.70 11.79
C ASP A 191 9.99 -12.47 10.88
N MET A 192 9.04 -12.52 9.94
CA MET A 192 8.70 -11.41 9.04
C MET A 192 7.60 -10.48 9.59
N ASP A 193 7.12 -10.71 10.82
CA ASP A 193 6.13 -9.85 11.44
C ASP A 193 6.71 -8.47 11.77
N LEU A 194 5.92 -7.42 11.53
CA LEU A 194 6.36 -6.03 11.74
C LEU A 194 7.03 -5.78 13.11
N PRO A 195 6.52 -6.27 14.25
CA PRO A 195 7.22 -6.12 15.54
C PRO A 195 8.64 -6.71 15.57
N ASN A 196 8.85 -7.85 14.91
CA ASN A 196 10.18 -8.48 14.82
C ASN A 196 11.10 -7.69 13.90
N LEU A 197 10.56 -7.20 12.78
CA LEU A 197 11.30 -6.33 11.87
C LEU A 197 11.74 -5.03 12.55
N VAL A 198 10.87 -4.42 13.38
CA VAL A 198 11.20 -3.20 14.14
C VAL A 198 12.43 -3.42 15.02
N THR A 199 12.47 -4.56 15.72
CA THR A 199 13.64 -4.95 16.53
C THR A 199 14.87 -5.17 15.66
N ALA A 200 14.73 -5.88 14.54
CA ALA A 200 15.84 -6.17 13.64
C ALA A 200 16.47 -4.89 13.08
N VAL A 201 15.67 -3.93 12.59
CA VAL A 201 16.16 -2.66 12.06
C VAL A 201 16.79 -1.80 13.16
N ALA A 202 16.14 -1.68 14.32
CA ALA A 202 16.64 -0.84 15.41
C ALA A 202 17.97 -1.32 16.01
N VAL A 203 18.26 -2.63 15.96
CA VAL A 203 19.52 -3.20 16.44
C VAL A 203 20.61 -3.19 15.35
N LYS A 204 20.23 -3.36 14.09
CA LYS A 204 21.17 -3.51 12.98
C LYS A 204 21.62 -2.18 12.39
N SER A 205 20.72 -1.20 12.31
CA SER A 205 20.98 0.05 11.63
C SER A 205 21.98 0.93 12.39
N ASN A 206 22.80 1.68 11.65
CA ASN A 206 23.77 2.60 12.24
C ASN A 206 23.15 3.90 12.77
N SER A 207 21.96 4.27 12.29
CA SER A 207 21.31 5.55 12.60
C SER A 207 19.86 5.41 13.08
N ILE A 208 19.19 4.30 12.74
CA ILE A 208 17.83 4.01 13.21
C ILE A 208 17.91 3.16 14.48
N ASN A 209 17.19 3.57 15.51
CA ASN A 209 17.12 2.88 16.79
C ASN A 209 15.74 3.09 17.43
N PHE A 210 15.50 2.52 18.61
CA PHE A 210 14.19 2.57 19.27
C PHE A 210 13.70 3.97 19.65
N THR A 211 14.53 5.02 19.62
CA THR A 211 14.07 6.39 19.91
C THR A 211 13.51 7.09 18.68
N ASN A 212 13.99 6.78 17.48
CA ASN A 212 13.61 7.48 16.24
C ASN A 212 12.83 6.62 15.24
N ILE A 213 12.86 5.29 15.36
CA ILE A 213 12.18 4.36 14.44
C ILE A 213 10.68 4.66 14.32
N TRP A 214 10.05 5.14 15.41
CA TRP A 214 8.62 5.41 15.47
C TRP A 214 8.16 6.54 14.54
N ASP A 215 9.06 7.43 14.14
CA ASP A 215 8.76 8.56 13.28
C ASP A 215 8.84 8.22 11.79
N LEU A 216 9.33 7.01 11.45
CA LEU A 216 9.32 6.52 10.07
C LEU A 216 7.90 6.17 9.67
N THR A 217 7.54 6.53 8.42
CA THR A 217 6.36 5.96 7.79
C THR A 217 6.55 4.46 7.61
N ILE A 218 5.45 3.70 7.59
CA ILE A 218 5.51 2.25 7.37
C ILE A 218 6.21 1.90 6.05
N TYR A 219 6.02 2.70 4.99
CA TYR A 219 6.72 2.53 3.72
C TYR A 219 8.23 2.76 3.86
N GLN A 220 8.63 3.88 4.48
CA GLN A 220 10.04 4.19 4.74
C GLN A 220 10.71 3.10 5.59
N PHE A 221 9.99 2.56 6.57
CA PHE A 221 10.47 1.46 7.39
C PHE A 221 10.75 0.20 6.57
N TYR A 222 9.82 -0.23 5.71
CA TYR A 222 10.03 -1.39 4.84
C TYR A 222 11.16 -1.16 3.83
N GLU A 223 11.26 0.03 3.26
CA GLU A 223 12.37 0.40 2.38
C GLU A 223 13.73 0.35 3.10
N GLN A 224 13.80 0.88 4.32
CA GLN A 224 15.00 0.80 5.16
C GLN A 224 15.39 -0.65 5.41
N PHE A 225 14.44 -1.48 5.84
CA PHE A 225 14.69 -2.91 6.07
C PHE A 225 15.22 -3.61 4.82
N LYS A 226 14.59 -3.37 3.66
CA LYS A 226 15.03 -3.94 2.37
C LYS A 226 16.45 -3.51 2.01
N LYS A 227 16.79 -2.24 2.20
CA LYS A 227 18.14 -1.73 1.90
C LYS A 227 19.20 -2.28 2.86
N GLU A 228 18.88 -2.44 4.14
CA GLU A 228 19.76 -3.10 5.12
C GLU A 228 20.02 -4.56 4.76
N GLN A 229 18.98 -5.30 4.32
CA GLN A 229 19.14 -6.67 3.82
C GLN A 229 20.06 -6.74 2.60
N VAL A 230 19.86 -5.86 1.62
CA VAL A 230 20.72 -5.76 0.43
C VAL A 230 22.16 -5.45 0.84
N GLY A 231 22.37 -4.56 1.81
CA GLY A 231 23.68 -4.23 2.36
C GLY A 231 24.39 -5.44 2.96
N ILE A 232 23.69 -6.23 3.79
CA ILE A 232 24.25 -7.48 4.36
C ILE A 232 24.67 -8.45 3.26
N TYR A 233 23.81 -8.65 2.27
CA TYR A 233 24.12 -9.56 1.15
C TYR A 233 25.32 -9.05 0.33
N PHE A 234 25.37 -7.75 0.08
CA PHE A 234 26.48 -7.10 -0.62
C PHE A 234 27.80 -7.25 0.15
N ASP A 235 27.79 -7.11 1.47
CA ASP A 235 28.96 -7.33 2.32
C ASP A 235 29.44 -8.78 2.28
N ILE A 236 28.51 -9.75 2.33
CA ILE A 236 28.85 -11.18 2.17
C ILE A 236 29.52 -11.43 0.82
N GLN A 237 28.98 -10.86 -0.26
CA GLN A 237 29.59 -10.98 -1.59
C GLN A 237 30.97 -10.32 -1.65
N LYS A 238 31.13 -9.13 -1.06
CA LYS A 238 32.40 -8.41 -0.98
C LYS A 238 33.46 -9.25 -0.24
N MET A 239 33.10 -9.86 0.89
CA MET A 239 34.00 -10.74 1.64
C MET A 239 34.39 -11.98 0.84
N SER A 240 33.44 -12.59 0.13
CA SER A 240 33.71 -13.73 -0.76
C SER A 240 34.69 -13.36 -1.88
N VAL A 241 34.50 -12.21 -2.52
CA VAL A 241 35.42 -11.70 -3.54
C VAL A 241 36.80 -11.39 -2.97
N ALA A 242 36.88 -10.85 -1.76
CA ALA A 242 38.17 -10.58 -1.11
C ALA A 242 38.95 -11.88 -0.83
N ALA A 243 38.26 -12.96 -0.45
CA ALA A 243 38.88 -14.25 -0.14
C ALA A 243 39.26 -15.07 -1.40
N TYR A 244 38.40 -15.06 -2.43
CA TYR A 244 38.52 -15.98 -3.57
C TYR A 244 38.74 -15.29 -4.93
N GLY A 245 38.74 -13.96 -4.97
CA GLY A 245 38.81 -13.17 -6.19
C GLY A 245 37.50 -13.11 -6.97
N ASN A 246 37.36 -12.13 -7.86
CA ASN A 246 36.17 -11.94 -8.71
C ASN A 246 36.33 -12.60 -10.09
N THR A 247 36.83 -13.83 -10.15
CA THR A 247 37.20 -14.49 -11.42
C THR A 247 36.01 -14.70 -12.36
N LYS A 248 34.79 -14.82 -11.81
CA LYS A 248 33.54 -14.98 -12.58
C LYS A 248 32.82 -13.66 -12.91
N ASN A 249 33.38 -12.50 -12.54
CA ASN A 249 32.74 -11.18 -12.69
C ASN A 249 31.29 -11.12 -12.14
N THR A 250 31.01 -11.89 -11.09
CA THR A 250 29.66 -11.99 -10.49
C THR A 250 29.37 -10.82 -9.57
N PHE A 251 30.39 -10.21 -8.97
CA PHE A 251 30.21 -9.05 -8.10
C PHE A 251 30.24 -7.76 -8.91
N LYS A 252 29.21 -6.92 -8.73
CA LYS A 252 29.15 -5.57 -9.30
C LYS A 252 29.05 -4.55 -8.18
N GLY A 253 30.10 -3.74 -8.02
CA GLY A 253 30.19 -2.78 -6.92
C GLY A 253 29.09 -1.71 -6.88
N ASN A 254 28.28 -1.58 -7.93
CA ASN A 254 27.15 -0.65 -7.97
C ASN A 254 25.80 -1.25 -7.58
N GLU A 255 25.75 -2.51 -7.14
CA GLU A 255 24.49 -3.17 -6.77
C GLU A 255 23.85 -2.58 -5.52
N TRP A 256 24.64 -2.02 -4.59
CA TRP A 256 24.13 -1.52 -3.30
C TRP A 256 23.11 -0.37 -3.41
N TYR A 257 23.14 0.41 -4.50
CA TYR A 257 22.22 1.56 -4.70
C TYR A 257 21.25 1.38 -5.87
N LYS A 258 21.28 0.23 -6.56
CA LYS A 258 20.30 -0.01 -7.63
C LYS A 258 18.90 -0.10 -7.03
N ASN A 259 17.95 0.56 -7.69
CA ASN A 259 16.53 0.35 -7.41
C ASN A 259 16.04 -0.81 -8.26
N GLU A 260 15.34 -1.75 -7.63
CA GLU A 260 14.71 -2.90 -8.29
C GLU A 260 13.22 -2.64 -8.58
N ASN A 261 12.80 -1.36 -8.64
CA ASN A 261 11.39 -0.96 -8.80
C ASN A 261 10.88 -1.10 -10.24
#